data_AF-A0A2I0DAV9-F1
#
_entry.id   AF-A0A2I0DAV9-F1
#
_cell.length_a   1.000
_cell.length_b   1.000
_cell.length_c   1.000
_cell.angle_alpha   90.00
_cell.angle_beta   90.00
_cell.angle_gamma   90.00
#
_symmetry.space_group_name_H-M   'P 1'
#
loop_
_entity.id
_entity.type
_entity.pdbx_description
1 polymer ?
#
loop_
_entity_poly.entity_id
_entity_poly.type
_entity_poly.pdbx_seq_one_letter_code
_entity_poly.pdbx_strand_id
1 'polypeptide(L)'
;MIKQDHFSELIKELLMERLPVFCPTIEYKDDGSFDCDLRNPSNEFSIWIATYNSEITLGIEAPDGSTDIHTHISCYEEEDLEDAFNDMIHMINEIRVGKTILYQTENSTYQWTKNIELPVKNE
;
A
#
# COMPACT_ATOMS: atom_id res chain seq x y z
N MET A 1 -1.78 20.76 -5.56
CA MET A 1 -2.65 19.56 -5.73
C MET A 1 -2.60 19.04 -7.15
N ILE A 2 -1.94 17.90 -7.29
CA ILE A 2 -1.67 17.19 -8.55
C ILE A 2 -2.99 16.60 -9.10
N LYS A 3 -3.17 16.61 -10.42
CA LYS A 3 -4.31 15.94 -11.07
C LYS A 3 -4.17 14.42 -10.99
N GLN A 4 -5.28 13.71 -10.77
CA GLN A 4 -5.32 12.26 -10.60
C GLN A 4 -4.53 11.48 -11.67
N ASP A 5 -4.85 11.64 -12.95
CA ASP A 5 -4.16 10.91 -14.04
C ASP A 5 -2.65 11.17 -14.03
N HIS A 6 -2.25 12.42 -13.75
CA HIS A 6 -0.84 12.79 -13.71
C HIS A 6 -0.14 12.18 -12.50
N PHE A 7 -0.78 12.23 -11.34
CA PHE A 7 -0.30 11.58 -10.12
C PHE A 7 -0.07 10.08 -10.36
N SER A 8 -1.06 9.40 -10.95
CA SER A 8 -0.99 7.97 -11.24
C SER A 8 0.14 7.63 -12.24
N GLU A 9 0.36 8.41 -13.30
CA GLU A 9 1.52 8.17 -14.17
C GLU A 9 2.86 8.35 -13.43
N LEU A 10 2.99 9.38 -12.58
CA LEU A 10 4.22 9.61 -11.80
C LEU A 10 4.50 8.44 -10.84
N ILE A 11 3.48 7.94 -10.12
CA ILE A 11 3.64 6.77 -9.25
C ILE A 11 4.01 5.53 -10.06
N LYS A 12 3.41 5.32 -11.23
CA LYS A 12 3.75 4.19 -12.10
C LYS A 12 5.19 4.26 -12.60
N GLU A 13 5.69 5.43 -12.98
CA GLU A 13 7.11 5.60 -13.37
C GLU A 13 8.05 5.20 -12.22
N LEU A 14 7.74 5.65 -10.99
CA LEU A 14 8.48 5.27 -9.79
C LEU A 14 8.38 3.77 -9.48
N LEU A 15 7.22 3.15 -9.65
CA LEU A 15 7.04 1.70 -9.53
C LEU A 15 7.89 0.95 -10.58
N MET A 16 7.89 1.39 -11.83
CA MET A 16 8.69 0.77 -12.89
C MET A 16 10.19 0.83 -12.58
N GLU A 17 10.66 1.92 -11.98
CA GLU A 17 12.06 2.08 -11.60
C GLU A 17 12.46 1.20 -10.41
N ARG A 18 11.66 1.18 -9.33
CA ARG A 18 12.11 0.68 -8.02
C ARG A 18 11.38 -0.57 -7.53
N LEU A 19 10.16 -0.80 -8.00
CA LEU A 19 9.32 -1.95 -7.63
C LEU A 19 8.60 -2.56 -8.86
N PRO A 20 9.33 -2.91 -9.94
CA PRO A 20 8.72 -3.30 -11.22
C PRO A 20 7.86 -4.57 -11.13
N VAL A 21 8.00 -5.33 -10.04
CA VAL A 21 7.19 -6.50 -9.69
C VAL A 21 5.68 -6.19 -9.59
N PHE A 22 5.28 -4.95 -9.28
CA PHE A 22 3.86 -4.55 -9.24
C PHE A 22 3.30 -4.13 -10.60
N CYS A 23 4.16 -3.80 -11.58
CA CYS A 23 3.71 -3.28 -12.87
C CYS A 23 2.79 -4.24 -13.68
N PRO A 24 2.98 -5.58 -13.65
CA PRO A 24 2.13 -6.49 -14.41
C PRO A 24 0.65 -6.50 -14.01
N THR A 25 0.31 -6.03 -12.82
CA THR A 25 -1.05 -6.05 -12.26
C THR A 25 -1.69 -4.66 -12.21
N ILE A 26 -1.06 -3.64 -12.81
CA ILE A 26 -1.64 -2.30 -12.89
C ILE A 26 -2.94 -2.32 -13.69
N GLU A 27 -4.03 -1.93 -13.04
CA GLU A 27 -5.36 -1.78 -13.60
C GLU A 27 -5.86 -0.36 -13.37
N TYR A 28 -6.05 0.40 -14.45
CA TYR A 28 -6.60 1.76 -14.37
C TYR A 28 -8.12 1.75 -14.23
N LYS A 29 -8.62 2.74 -13.50
CA LYS A 29 -10.03 3.05 -13.33
C LYS A 29 -10.43 4.23 -14.23
N ASP A 30 -11.73 4.44 -14.37
CA ASP A 30 -12.30 5.50 -15.22
C ASP A 30 -11.92 6.92 -14.76
N ASP A 31 -11.55 7.09 -13.49
CA ASP A 31 -11.09 8.36 -12.92
C ASP A 31 -9.58 8.59 -13.08
N GLY A 32 -8.87 7.69 -13.77
CA GLY A 32 -7.43 7.75 -14.03
C GLY A 32 -6.55 7.31 -12.87
N SER A 33 -7.14 6.93 -11.74
CA SER A 33 -6.42 6.17 -10.71
C SER A 33 -6.10 4.75 -11.19
N PHE A 34 -5.22 4.06 -10.48
CA PHE A 34 -4.99 2.63 -10.69
C PHE A 34 -4.90 1.87 -9.38
N ASP A 35 -5.13 0.57 -9.49
CA ASP A 35 -4.80 -0.47 -8.51
C ASP A 35 -3.68 -1.35 -9.06
N CYS A 36 -2.81 -1.86 -8.18
CA CYS A 36 -1.93 -2.97 -8.49
C CYS A 36 -1.64 -3.80 -7.24
N ASP A 37 -1.33 -5.08 -7.44
CA ASP A 37 -1.11 -5.99 -6.34
C ASP A 37 0.06 -6.95 -6.57
N LEU A 38 0.62 -7.44 -5.46
CA LEU A 38 1.59 -8.51 -5.43
C LEU A 38 1.04 -9.65 -4.57
N ARG A 39 0.43 -10.63 -5.24
CA ARG A 39 -0.11 -11.83 -4.61
C ARG A 39 0.96 -12.75 -4.06
N ASN A 40 0.73 -13.28 -2.86
CA ASN A 40 1.56 -14.35 -2.34
C ASN A 40 1.28 -15.69 -3.10
N PRO A 41 2.26 -16.60 -3.22
CA PRO A 41 2.06 -17.84 -3.99
C PRO A 41 0.96 -18.78 -3.46
N SER A 42 0.63 -18.69 -2.16
CA SER A 42 -0.45 -19.46 -1.54
C SER A 42 -1.84 -18.86 -1.80
N ASN A 43 -1.92 -17.67 -2.41
CA ASN A 43 -3.15 -16.92 -2.66
C ASN A 43 -3.99 -16.68 -1.38
N GLU A 44 -3.31 -16.43 -0.27
CA GLU A 44 -3.93 -16.09 1.02
C GLU A 44 -4.09 -14.58 1.18
N PHE A 45 -3.21 -13.79 0.57
CA PHE A 45 -3.28 -12.33 0.54
C PHE A 45 -2.37 -11.74 -0.54
N SER A 46 -2.58 -10.48 -0.90
CA SER A 46 -1.62 -9.66 -1.66
C SER A 46 -1.27 -8.38 -0.91
N ILE A 47 -0.09 -7.84 -1.20
CA ILE A 47 0.17 -6.42 -0.93
C ILE A 47 -0.50 -5.64 -2.06
N TRP A 48 -1.32 -4.67 -1.71
CA TRP A 48 -2.11 -3.86 -2.65
C TRP A 48 -1.68 -2.39 -2.59
N ILE A 49 -1.56 -1.76 -3.75
CA ILE A 49 -1.25 -0.34 -3.92
C ILE A 49 -2.34 0.29 -4.78
N ALA A 50 -2.87 1.43 -4.37
CA ALA A 50 -3.78 2.23 -5.18
C ALA A 50 -3.40 3.71 -5.16
N THR A 51 -3.91 4.48 -6.13
CA THR A 51 -3.57 5.91 -6.31
C THR A 51 -4.75 6.87 -6.18
N TYR A 52 -5.83 6.46 -5.51
CA TYR A 52 -7.08 7.23 -5.42
C TYR A 52 -6.89 8.63 -4.81
N ASN A 53 -7.64 9.61 -5.33
CA ASN A 53 -7.66 10.99 -4.87
C ASN A 53 -6.28 11.67 -4.78
N SER A 54 -5.37 11.32 -5.70
CA SER A 54 -3.98 11.76 -5.68
C SER A 54 -3.23 11.42 -4.38
N GLU A 55 -3.55 10.28 -3.77
CA GLU A 55 -2.84 9.71 -2.61
C GLU A 55 -2.39 8.29 -2.90
N ILE A 56 -1.28 7.85 -2.28
CA ILE A 56 -0.88 6.45 -2.32
C ILE A 56 -1.64 5.72 -1.21
N THR A 57 -2.40 4.70 -1.56
CA THR A 57 -2.97 3.76 -0.59
C THR A 57 -2.14 2.48 -0.61
N LEU A 58 -1.71 2.00 0.56
CA LEU A 58 -0.98 0.75 0.71
C LEU A 58 -1.71 -0.15 1.71
N GLY A 59 -2.05 -1.36 1.30
CA GLY A 59 -2.83 -2.28 2.12
C GLY A 59 -2.56 -3.75 1.86
N ILE A 60 -3.37 -4.57 2.54
CA ILE A 60 -3.49 -6.00 2.26
C ILE A 60 -4.83 -6.23 1.59
N GLU A 61 -4.82 -6.96 0.48
CA GLU A 61 -6.05 -7.43 -0.15
C GLU A 61 -6.21 -8.94 0.09
N ALA A 62 -7.38 -9.32 0.58
CA ALA A 62 -7.74 -10.71 0.80
C ALA A 62 -8.11 -11.40 -0.53
N PRO A 63 -8.23 -12.75 -0.57
CA PRO A 63 -8.49 -13.48 -1.81
C PRO A 63 -9.86 -13.17 -2.44
N ASP A 64 -10.78 -12.60 -1.67
CA ASP A 64 -12.09 -12.14 -2.15
C ASP A 64 -12.09 -10.70 -2.69
N GLY A 65 -10.92 -10.03 -2.69
CA GLY A 65 -10.76 -8.65 -3.13
C GLY A 65 -11.05 -7.60 -2.04
N SER A 66 -11.30 -7.99 -0.79
CA SER A 66 -11.49 -7.02 0.30
C SER A 66 -10.17 -6.33 0.67
N THR A 67 -10.21 -4.99 0.79
CA THR A 67 -9.05 -4.12 1.06
C THR A 67 -9.21 -3.31 2.34
N ASP A 68 -10.02 -3.77 3.30
CA ASP A 68 -10.37 -3.03 4.53
C ASP A 68 -9.16 -2.63 5.40
N ILE A 69 -7.99 -3.23 5.14
CA ILE A 69 -6.76 -3.02 5.89
C ILE A 69 -5.76 -2.27 5.01
N HIS A 70 -5.71 -0.95 5.19
CA HIS A 70 -4.81 -0.10 4.43
C HIS A 70 -4.40 1.14 5.22
N THR A 71 -3.38 1.82 4.71
CA THR A 71 -2.98 3.16 5.13
C THR A 71 -2.92 4.07 3.92
N HIS A 72 -3.17 5.35 4.17
CA HIS A 72 -3.00 6.42 3.18
C HIS A 72 -1.65 7.10 3.42
N ILE A 73 -0.93 7.36 2.33
CA ILE A 73 0.30 8.14 2.29
C ILE A 73 -0.03 9.33 1.39
N SER A 74 -0.38 10.44 2.03
CA SER A 74 -0.77 11.66 1.34
C SER A 74 0.43 12.30 0.66
N CYS A 75 0.19 12.85 -0.53
CA CYS A 75 1.16 13.64 -1.27
C CYS A 75 0.40 14.79 -1.94
N TYR A 76 0.62 16.02 -1.48
CA TYR A 76 -0.19 17.16 -1.91
C TYR A 76 0.44 17.91 -3.09
N GLU A 77 1.77 17.91 -3.18
CA GLU A 77 2.56 18.60 -4.20
C GLU A 77 3.63 17.68 -4.79
N GLU A 78 4.08 17.95 -6.03
CA GLU A 78 5.02 17.07 -6.75
C GLU A 78 6.37 16.92 -6.05
N GLU A 79 6.78 17.94 -5.28
CA GLU A 79 8.01 17.91 -4.48
C GLU A 79 7.97 16.87 -3.35
N ASP A 80 6.78 16.48 -2.89
CA ASP A 80 6.59 15.49 -1.82
C ASP A 80 6.53 14.05 -2.36
N LEU A 81 6.42 13.85 -3.68
CA LEU A 81 6.19 12.53 -4.29
C LEU A 81 7.30 11.54 -3.98
N GLU A 82 8.55 12.00 -4.08
CA GLU A 82 9.73 11.19 -3.84
C GLU A 82 9.75 10.68 -2.39
N ASP A 83 9.44 11.55 -1.42
CA ASP A 83 9.39 11.20 -0.01
C ASP A 83 8.23 10.26 0.30
N ALA A 84 7.02 10.55 -0.21
CA ALA A 84 5.85 9.69 -0.06
C ALA A 84 6.09 8.29 -0.66
N PHE A 85 6.76 8.21 -1.81
CA PHE A 85 7.11 6.95 -2.45
C PHE A 85 8.20 6.19 -1.67
N ASN A 86 9.19 6.89 -1.12
CA ASN A 86 10.20 6.29 -0.25
C ASN A 86 9.59 5.73 1.04
N ASP A 87 8.60 6.40 1.63
CA ASP A 87 7.84 5.91 2.77
C ASP A 87 7.05 4.64 2.43
N MET A 88 6.39 4.61 1.26
CA MET A 88 5.71 3.41 0.77
C MET A 88 6.69 2.23 0.59
N ILE A 89 7.84 2.45 -0.06
CA ILE A 89 8.88 1.43 -0.24
C ILE A 89 9.37 0.92 1.12
N HIS A 90 9.61 1.83 2.06
CA HIS A 90 10.06 1.47 3.40
C HIS A 90 9.05 0.55 4.07
N MET A 91 7.77 0.89 4.04
CA MET A 91 6.71 0.10 4.63
C MET A 91 6.56 -1.28 3.97
N ILE A 92 6.60 -1.36 2.63
CA ILE A 92 6.59 -2.63 1.89
C ILE A 92 7.76 -3.53 2.33
N ASN A 93 8.95 -2.95 2.46
CA ASN A 93 10.13 -3.70 2.88
C ASN A 93 9.99 -4.20 4.32
N GLU A 94 9.49 -3.39 5.24
CA GLU A 94 9.24 -3.81 6.62
C GLU A 94 8.21 -4.94 6.73
N ILE A 95 7.15 -4.90 5.92
CA ILE A 95 6.17 -5.99 5.80
C ILE A 95 6.86 -7.26 5.29
N ARG A 96 7.65 -7.16 4.20
CA ARG A 96 8.35 -8.30 3.60
C ARG A 96 9.36 -8.97 4.53
N VAL A 97 10.02 -8.21 5.41
CA VAL A 97 10.98 -8.76 6.38
C VAL A 97 10.36 -9.09 7.73
N GLY A 98 9.04 -9.01 7.87
CA GLY A 98 8.32 -9.32 9.11
C GLY A 98 8.60 -8.36 10.27
N LYS A 99 9.08 -7.14 9.99
CA LYS A 99 9.28 -6.08 11.00
C LYS A 99 8.01 -5.33 11.34
N THR A 100 7.09 -5.26 10.38
CA THR A 100 5.76 -4.68 10.57
C THR A 100 4.74 -5.81 10.50
N ILE A 101 3.98 -5.97 11.56
CA ILE A 101 2.91 -6.95 11.66
C ILE A 101 1.56 -6.25 11.69
N LEU A 102 0.60 -6.89 11.05
CA LEU A 102 -0.80 -6.53 11.18
C LEU A 102 -1.33 -7.10 12.50
N TYR A 103 -1.98 -6.28 13.32
CA TYR A 103 -2.65 -6.75 14.52
C TYR A 103 -4.10 -6.25 14.60
N GLN A 104 -4.96 -7.05 15.23
CA GLN A 104 -6.32 -6.66 15.53
C GLN A 104 -6.35 -5.98 16.91
N THR A 105 -6.93 -4.80 16.98
CA THR A 105 -7.16 -4.07 18.22
C THR A 105 -8.33 -4.68 19.00
N GLU A 106 -8.46 -4.32 20.28
CA GLU A 106 -9.58 -4.75 21.12
C GLU A 106 -10.96 -4.37 20.53
N ASN A 107 -11.02 -3.31 19.73
CA ASN A 107 -12.24 -2.83 19.09
C ASN A 107 -12.51 -3.51 17.74
N SER A 108 -11.87 -4.64 17.45
CA SER A 108 -11.97 -5.39 16.19
C SER A 108 -11.52 -4.63 14.94
N THR A 109 -10.81 -3.50 15.09
CA THR A 109 -10.15 -2.81 13.98
C THR A 109 -8.75 -3.38 13.76
N TYR A 110 -8.17 -3.15 12.59
CA TYR A 110 -6.81 -3.61 12.29
C TYR A 110 -5.85 -2.43 12.22
N GLN A 111 -4.62 -2.62 12.69
CA GLN A 111 -3.56 -1.63 12.63
C GLN A 111 -2.19 -2.27 12.36
N TRP A 112 -1.30 -1.50 11.77
CA TRP A 112 0.11 -1.86 11.60
C TRP A 112 0.88 -1.56 12.88
N THR A 113 1.70 -2.51 13.36
CA THR A 113 2.61 -2.28 14.48
C THR A 113 3.98 -2.86 14.22
N LYS A 114 5.01 -2.15 14.72
CA LYS A 114 6.40 -2.63 14.79
C LYS A 114 6.73 -3.22 16.17
N ASN A 115 5.84 -3.03 17.15
CA ASN A 115 6.00 -3.53 18.50
C ASN A 115 5.23 -4.85 18.65
N ILE A 116 5.98 -5.96 18.60
CA ILE A 116 5.46 -7.32 18.75
C ILE A 116 4.91 -7.61 20.16
N GLU A 117 5.25 -6.80 21.17
CA GLU A 117 4.73 -6.98 22.54
C GLU A 117 3.33 -6.40 22.72
N LEU A 118 2.90 -5.46 21.86
CA LEU A 118 1.55 -4.91 21.88
C LEU A 118 0.46 -5.96 21.56
N PRO A 119 0.59 -6.78 20.48
CA PRO A 119 -0.41 -7.81 20.18
C PRO A 119 -0.46 -8.96 21.18
N VAL A 120 0.58 -9.15 22.01
CA VAL A 120 0.71 -10.30 22.93
C VAL A 120 0.14 -10.01 24.32
N LYS A 121 -0.17 -8.75 24.65
CA LYS A 121 -0.84 -8.40 25.91
C LYS A 121 -2.33 -8.71 25.84
N ASN A 122 -2.67 -10.00 25.79
CA ASN A 122 -4.01 -10.54 26.01
C ASN A 122 -3.90 -12.00 26.49
N GLU A 123 -3.30 -12.22 27.66
CA GLU A 123 -3.52 -13.40 28.51
C GLU A 123 -3.48 -13.02 30.00
#